data_AF-A0A2H5F0C0-F1
#
_entry.id   AF-A0A2H5F0C0-F1
#
_cell.length_a   1.000
_cell.length_b   1.000
_cell.length_c   1.000
_cell.angle_alpha   90.00
_cell.angle_beta   90.00
_cell.angle_gamma   90.00
#
_symmetry.space_group_name_H-M   'P 1'
#
loop_
_entity.id
_entity.type
_entity.pdbx_description
1 polymer ?
#
loop_
_entity_poly.entity_id
_entity_poly.type
_entity_poly.pdbx_seq_one_letter_code
_entity_poly.pdbx_strand_id
1 'polypeptide(L)' 'MTDKHDIPADLPPAAKRALAEAAERRKKAEALPPPPKEYGGRDGAEPVRFGDYEKNGLAVDF' A
#
# COMPACT_ATOMS: atom_id res chain seq x y z
N MET A 1 8.85 -6.95 -11.42
CA MET A 1 8.21 -7.46 -10.19
C MET A 1 6.74 -7.11 -10.23
N THR A 2 5.91 -7.97 -10.81
CA THR A 2 4.45 -7.84 -10.74
C THR A 2 3.96 -9.00 -9.90
N ASP A 3 3.71 -8.74 -8.62
CA ASP A 3 3.03 -9.68 -7.74
C ASP A 3 1.55 -9.69 -8.16
N LYS A 4 1.24 -10.46 -9.20
CA LYS A 4 -0.14 -10.82 -9.51
C LYS A 4 -0.51 -11.85 -8.46
N HIS A 5 -1.10 -11.41 -7.35
CA HIS A 5 -1.72 -12.33 -6.41
C HIS A 5 -2.69 -13.21 -7.20
N ASP A 6 -2.37 -14.50 -7.31
CA ASP A 6 -3.25 -15.52 -7.88
C ASP A 6 -4.44 -15.66 -6.92
N ILE A 7 -5.42 -14.79 -7.10
CA ILE A 7 -6.68 -14.84 -6.37
C ILE A 7 -7.37 -16.14 -6.81
N PRO A 8 -7.58 -17.10 -5.92
CA PRO A 8 -8.27 -18.35 -6.27
C PRO A 8 -9.62 -18.00 -6.89
N ALA A 9 -9.94 -18.59 -8.06
CA ALA A 9 -11.18 -18.29 -8.77
C ALA A 9 -12.43 -18.54 -7.92
N ASP A 10 -12.33 -19.43 -6.93
CA ASP A 10 -13.40 -19.79 -6.02
C ASP A 10 -13.26 -19.11 -4.65
N LEU A 11 -13.51 -17.79 -4.65
CA LEU A 11 -13.56 -17.01 -3.42
C LEU A 11 -14.90 -17.19 -2.70
N PRO A 12 -14.91 -17.30 -1.35
CA PRO A 12 -16.15 -17.26 -0.59
C PRO A 12 -16.88 -15.91 -0.82
N PRO A 13 -18.21 -15.89 -0.68
CA PRO A 13 -19.02 -14.68 -0.95
C PRO A 13 -18.63 -13.49 -0.06
N ALA A 14 -18.07 -13.73 1.13
CA ALA A 14 -17.51 -12.68 1.97
C ALA A 14 -16.27 -12.00 1.34
N ALA A 15 -15.36 -12.79 0.76
CA ALA A 15 -14.16 -12.26 0.12
C ALA A 15 -14.51 -11.46 -1.15
N LYS A 16 -15.47 -11.93 -1.96
CA LYS A 16 -15.96 -11.19 -3.14
C LYS A 16 -16.52 -9.81 -2.77
N ARG A 17 -17.30 -9.74 -1.67
CA ARG A 17 -17.82 -8.46 -1.15
C ARG A 17 -16.71 -7.53 -0.67
N ALA A 18 -15.75 -8.04 0.10
CA ALA A 18 -14.61 -7.25 0.58
C ALA A 18 -13.79 -6.65 -0.57
N LEU A 19 -13.55 -7.42 -1.64
CA LEU A 19 -12.85 -6.94 -2.84
C LEU A 19 -13.66 -5.87 -3.59
N ALA A 20 -14.98 -6.04 -3.70
CA ALA A 20 -15.86 -5.05 -4.32
C ALA A 20 -15.84 -3.72 -3.56
N GLU A 21 -15.98 -3.76 -2.23
CA GLU A 21 -15.89 -2.55 -1.38
C GLU A 21 -14.52 -1.87 -1.49
N ALA A 22 -13.44 -2.65 -1.48
CA ALA A 22 -12.09 -2.11 -1.66
C ALA A 22 -11.90 -1.47 -3.05
N ALA A 23 -12.48 -2.06 -4.10
CA ALA A 23 -12.47 -1.48 -5.44
C ALA A 23 -13.27 -0.17 -5.49
N GLU A 24 -14.42 -0.09 -4.85
CA GLU A 24 -15.20 1.16 -4.74
C GLU A 24 -14.44 2.25 -3.98
N ARG A 25 -13.78 1.92 -2.87
CA ARG A 25 -12.95 2.88 -2.12
C ARG A 25 -11.80 3.41 -2.97
N ARG A 26 -11.12 2.53 -3.72
CA ARG A 26 -10.04 2.94 -4.64
C ARG A 26 -10.54 3.87 -5.74
N LYS A 27 -11.65 3.53 -6.41
CA LYS A 27 -12.27 4.41 -7.42
C LYS A 27 -12.67 5.78 -6.87
N LYS A 28 -13.20 5.81 -5.64
CA LYS A 28 -13.51 7.08 -4.96
C LYS A 28 -12.23 7.88 -4.69
N ALA A 29 -11.18 7.24 -4.18
CA ALA A 29 -9.89 7.88 -3.91
C ALA A 29 -9.19 8.41 -5.17
N GLU A 30 -9.30 7.73 -6.31
CA GLU A 30 -8.76 8.19 -7.60
C GLU A 30 -9.43 9.49 -8.09
N ALA A 31 -10.67 9.76 -7.69
CA ALA A 31 -11.38 11.00 -8.02
C ALA A 31 -11.01 12.17 -7.09
N LEU A 32 -10.32 11.92 -5.96
CA LEU A 32 -9.79 13.00 -5.14
C LEU A 32 -8.48 13.52 -5.72
N PRO A 33 -8.22 14.84 -5.64
CA PRO A 33 -6.92 15.37 -5.97
C PRO A 33 -5.85 14.70 -5.08
N PRO A 34 -4.66 14.38 -5.62
CA PRO A 34 -3.60 13.81 -4.83
C PRO A 34 -3.23 14.76 -3.69
N PRO A 35 -2.87 14.23 -2.50
CA PRO A 35 -2.36 15.07 -1.42
C PRO A 35 -1.13 15.84 -1.91
N PRO A 36 -0.86 17.02 -1.33
CA PRO A 36 0.34 17.78 -1.65
C PRO A 36 1.57 16.88 -1.48
N LYS A 37 2.49 16.97 -2.44
CA LYS A 37 3.72 16.17 -2.39
C LYS A 37 4.50 16.58 -1.14
N GLU A 38 4.82 15.60 -0.31
CA GLU A 38 5.75 15.80 0.80
C GLU A 38 7.16 15.95 0.23
N TYR A 39 7.84 17.05 0.58
CA TYR A 39 9.21 17.33 0.15
C TYR A 39 10.15 17.16 1.35
N GLY A 40 11.31 16.53 1.14
CA GLY A 40 12.31 16.32 2.18
C GLY A 40 12.07 15.10 3.07
N GLY A 41 10.97 14.38 2.89
CA GLY A 41 10.75 13.04 3.47
C GLY A 41 11.47 11.95 2.67
N ARG A 42 11.75 10.81 3.31
CA ARG A 42 12.25 9.62 2.60
C ARG A 42 11.12 9.04 1.77
N ASP A 43 11.39 8.64 0.52
CA ASP A 43 10.38 7.95 -0.30
C ASP A 43 9.92 6.66 0.39
N GLY A 44 8.61 6.41 0.39
CA GLY A 44 8.02 5.19 0.94
C GLY A 44 7.51 5.33 2.38
N ALA A 45 7.08 4.21 2.94
CA ALA A 45 6.50 4.18 4.28
C ALA A 45 7.57 4.54 5.34
N GLU A 46 7.21 5.39 6.29
CA GLU A 46 8.09 5.85 7.38
C GLU A 46 8.72 4.65 8.11
N PRO A 47 10.06 4.49 8.09
CA PRO A 47 10.73 3.31 8.64
C PRO A 47 10.45 3.12 10.13
N VAL A 48 10.30 4.22 10.87
CA VAL A 48 9.95 4.23 12.29
C VAL A 48 8.59 3.56 12.54
N ARG A 49 7.64 3.68 11.61
CA ARG A 49 6.29 3.10 11.75
C ARG A 49 6.20 1.63 11.35
N PHE A 50 7.13 1.15 10.52
CA PHE A 50 7.07 -0.20 9.91
C PHE A 50 8.27 -1.09 10.23
N GLY A 51 9.18 -0.65 11.11
CA GLY A 51 10.31 -1.46 11.59
C GLY A 51 11.46 -1.61 10.59
N ASP A 52 11.49 -0.80 9.53
CA ASP A 52 12.42 -0.94 8.42
C ASP A 52 13.58 0.08 8.53
N TYR A 53 14.36 -0.06 9.61
CA TYR A 53 15.56 0.76 9.87
C TYR A 53 16.73 0.43 8.93
N GLU A 54 16.58 -0.60 8.09
CA GLU A 54 17.61 -1.04 7.17
C GLU A 54 17.48 -0.32 5.82
N LYS A 55 18.57 0.33 5.40
CA LYS A 55 18.74 0.77 4.01
C LYS A 55 20.00 0.11 3.47
N ASN A 56 19.86 -0.74 2.46
CA ASN A 56 20.97 -1.49 1.86
C ASN A 56 21.80 -2.30 2.88
N GLY A 57 21.15 -2.87 3.90
CA GLY A 57 21.83 -3.64 4.96
C GLY A 57 22.62 -2.80 5.97
N LEU A 58 22.52 -1.47 5.91
CA LEU A 58 22.98 -0.58 6.98
C LEU A 58 21.79 -0.18 7.85
N ALA A 59 21.84 -0.53 9.13
CA ALA A 59 21.00 0.10 10.15
C ALA A 59 21.45 1.56 10.32
N VAL A 60 20.54 2.50 10.04
CA VAL A 60 20.81 3.94 10.18
C VAL A 60 19.98 4.47 11.34
N ASP A 61 20.66 4.97 12.37
CA ASP A 61 20.09 5.57 13.58
C ASP A 61 20.60 7.01 13.71
N PHE A 62 19.67 7.97 13.85
CA PHE A 62 19.91 9.40 14.07
C PHE A 62 18.80 9.97 14.94
#